data_AF-A0A356MJ72-F1
#
_entry.id   AF-A0A356MJ72-F1
#
_cell.length_a   1.000
_cell.length_b   1.000
_cell.length_c   1.000
_cell.angle_alpha   90.00
_cell.angle_beta   90.00
_cell.angle_gamma   90.00
#
_symmetry.space_group_name_H-M   'P 1'
#
loop_
_entity.id
_entity.type
_entity.pdbx_description
1 polymer ?
#
loop_
_entity_poly.entity_id
_entity_poly.type
_entity_poly.pdbx_seq_one_letter_code
_entity_poly.pdbx_strand_id
1 'polypeptide(L)'
;VVVRRIEGENVYVDLGMTQVEGVLGPKDRIPGEKYIINQRVKVYVKQVKESFNMPYVQLSRTNPGFVKKLFEIEVPEIQTGEVEIKSIVREAGYRTKMAVATSNPSLDCVGACVGNKGMRVNAIVNELNGEKIDIVPWSDNPAEFIASALSPATVLHVSTNLLEKTSLAVVPDDKLSLAIGKNGQNVRLAAKLTNWKIDVKAKSAVPSLNLDTEETDDSQKEFNHLFDDEDAFGDLN
;
A
#
# COMPACT_ATOMS: atom_id res chain seq x y z
N VAL A 1 9.62 -19.21 12.85
CA VAL A 1 9.61 -20.65 12.50
C VAL A 1 10.95 -21.02 11.88
N VAL A 2 11.32 -22.30 11.81
CA VAL A 2 12.62 -22.74 11.24
C VAL A 2 12.39 -23.57 9.98
N VAL A 3 13.11 -23.29 8.90
CA VAL A 3 13.04 -24.10 7.68
C VAL A 3 13.61 -25.50 7.95
N ARG A 4 12.78 -26.53 7.77
CA ARG A 4 13.17 -27.94 8.00
C ARG A 4 13.63 -28.62 6.73
N ARG A 5 12.86 -28.48 5.64
CA ARG A 5 13.16 -29.09 4.35
C ARG A 5 12.57 -28.28 3.20
N ILE A 6 13.14 -28.49 2.02
CA ILE A 6 12.70 -27.89 0.75
C ILE A 6 12.50 -29.06 -0.22
N GLU A 7 11.27 -29.22 -0.72
CA GLU A 7 10.92 -30.27 -1.68
C GLU A 7 10.32 -29.62 -2.92
N GLY A 8 11.05 -29.68 -4.04
CA GLY A 8 10.70 -28.93 -5.25
C GLY A 8 10.61 -27.43 -4.95
N GLU A 9 9.42 -26.85 -5.12
CA GLU A 9 9.17 -25.43 -4.84
C GLU A 9 8.55 -25.15 -3.46
N ASN A 10 8.20 -26.20 -2.71
CA ASN A 10 7.58 -26.05 -1.40
C ASN A 10 8.65 -25.96 -0.30
N VAL A 11 8.44 -25.03 0.64
CA VAL A 11 9.28 -24.88 1.83
C VAL A 11 8.48 -25.34 3.04
N TYR A 12 9.02 -26.32 3.76
CA TYR A 12 8.42 -26.86 4.98
C TYR A 12 9.14 -26.28 6.19
N VAL A 13 8.36 -25.78 7.14
CA VAL A 13 8.88 -25.14 8.34
C VAL A 13 8.35 -25.82 9.60
N ASP A 14 9.19 -25.81 10.62
CA ASP A 14 8.85 -26.21 11.96
C ASP A 14 8.17 -25.06 12.71
N LEU A 15 6.96 -25.33 13.20
CA LEU A 15 6.17 -24.41 14.02
C LEU A 15 6.48 -24.53 15.52
N GLY A 16 7.32 -25.48 15.93
CA GLY A 16 7.60 -25.79 17.33
C GLY A 16 6.51 -26.62 18.01
N MET A 17 5.48 -27.04 17.26
CA MET A 17 4.41 -27.92 17.72
C MET A 17 4.70 -29.33 17.20
N THR A 18 4.57 -30.34 18.05
CA THR A 18 5.11 -31.69 17.82
C THR A 18 4.49 -32.48 16.65
N GLN A 19 3.39 -32.00 16.04
CA GLN A 19 2.64 -32.79 15.05
C GLN A 19 2.10 -32.00 13.85
N VAL A 20 2.36 -30.69 13.73
CA VAL A 20 1.80 -29.89 12.64
C VAL A 20 2.90 -29.17 11.88
N GLU A 21 3.05 -29.50 10.60
CA GLU A 21 4.00 -28.85 9.70
C GLU A 21 3.40 -27.58 9.09
N GLY A 22 4.22 -26.54 8.97
CA GLY A 22 3.91 -25.35 8.18
C GLY A 22 4.42 -25.49 6.76
N VAL A 23 3.61 -25.13 5.76
CA VAL A 23 3.97 -25.23 4.34
C VAL A 23 3.86 -23.87 3.68
N LEU A 24 4.94 -23.44 3.04
CA LEU A 24 5.02 -22.24 2.23
C LEU A 24 5.17 -22.65 0.76
N GLY A 25 4.06 -22.57 0.02
CA GLY A 25 4.04 -22.91 -1.40
C GLY A 25 4.60 -21.79 -2.29
N PRO A 26 4.85 -22.05 -3.58
CA PRO A 26 5.52 -21.11 -4.50
C PRO A 26 4.83 -19.75 -4.59
N LYS A 27 3.48 -19.71 -4.63
CA LYS A 27 2.67 -18.48 -4.69
C LYS A 27 2.67 -17.68 -3.38
N ASP A 28 3.08 -18.31 -2.29
CA ASP A 28 3.09 -17.75 -0.94
C ASP A 28 4.49 -17.25 -0.53
N ARG A 29 5.50 -17.43 -1.39
CA ARG A 29 6.88 -16.91 -1.22
C ARG A 29 7.04 -15.54 -1.87
N ILE A 30 7.86 -14.68 -1.27
CA ILE A 30 8.24 -13.40 -1.89
C ILE A 30 9.14 -13.70 -3.11
N PRO A 31 8.88 -13.13 -4.29
CA PRO A 31 9.73 -13.32 -5.46
C PRO A 31 11.20 -12.97 -5.18
N GLY A 32 12.12 -13.84 -5.61
CA GLY A 32 13.57 -13.66 -5.44
C GLY A 32 14.10 -13.99 -4.03
N GLU A 33 13.24 -14.31 -3.07
CA GLU A 33 13.66 -14.70 -1.72
C GLU A 33 14.28 -16.11 -1.73
N LYS A 34 15.38 -16.27 -1.00
CA LYS A 34 16.06 -17.57 -0.82
C LYS A 34 15.77 -18.12 0.57
N TYR A 35 15.46 -19.41 0.63
CA TYR A 35 15.23 -20.13 1.86
C TYR A 35 16.35 -21.12 2.07
N ILE A 36 16.94 -21.14 3.27
CA ILE A 36 18.03 -22.03 3.63
C ILE A 36 17.55 -22.95 4.76
N ILE A 37 17.87 -24.25 4.67
CA ILE A 37 17.55 -25.22 5.72
C ILE A 37 18.20 -24.78 7.05
N ASN A 38 17.48 -24.97 8.15
CA ASN A 38 17.83 -24.51 9.50
C ASN A 38 17.83 -22.98 9.71
N GLN A 39 17.46 -22.19 8.71
CA GLN A 39 17.29 -20.74 8.87
C GLN A 39 15.97 -20.42 9.55
N ARG A 40 15.98 -19.42 10.44
CA ARG A 40 14.76 -18.81 10.97
C ARG A 40 14.12 -17.89 9.93
N VAL A 41 12.82 -18.01 9.79
CA VAL A 41 12.01 -17.17 8.92
C VAL A 41 10.74 -16.74 9.64
N LYS A 42 10.29 -15.50 9.40
CA LYS A 42 8.97 -15.03 9.84
C LYS A 42 7.93 -15.40 8.80
N VAL A 43 6.73 -15.76 9.23
CA VAL A 43 5.67 -16.19 8.30
C VAL A 43 4.33 -15.69 8.81
N TYR A 44 3.39 -15.52 7.90
CA TYR A 44 1.99 -15.28 8.20
C TYR A 44 1.22 -16.59 8.09
N VAL A 45 0.41 -16.91 9.10
CA VAL A 45 -0.51 -18.05 9.04
C VAL A 45 -1.69 -17.65 8.15
N LYS A 46 -1.80 -18.27 6.97
CA LYS A 46 -2.87 -17.98 6.00
C LYS A 46 -4.15 -18.71 6.34
N GLN A 47 -4.03 -20.01 6.61
CA GLN A 47 -5.14 -20.89 7.02
C GLN A 47 -4.60 -22.23 7.48
N VAL A 48 -5.41 -22.97 8.25
CA VAL A 48 -5.18 -24.38 8.54
C VAL A 48 -5.97 -25.20 7.52
N LYS A 49 -5.32 -26.21 6.92
CA LYS A 49 -5.97 -27.13 5.99
C LYS A 49 -5.97 -28.54 6.55
N GLU A 50 -7.09 -29.21 6.37
CA GLU A 50 -7.21 -30.65 6.57
C GLU A 50 -6.76 -31.36 5.29
N SER A 51 -5.96 -32.41 5.44
CA SER A 51 -5.61 -33.33 4.37
C SER A 51 -5.97 -34.75 4.81
N PHE A 52 -6.09 -35.67 3.85
CA PHE A 52 -6.52 -37.05 4.08
C PHE A 52 -5.71 -37.78 5.17
N ASN A 53 -4.45 -37.37 5.40
CA ASN A 53 -3.58 -37.99 6.39
C ASN A 53 -3.37 -37.12 7.63
N MET A 54 -3.01 -35.83 7.45
CA MET A 54 -2.61 -34.93 8.54
C MET A 54 -3.00 -33.49 8.23
N PRO A 55 -3.49 -32.71 9.21
CA PRO A 55 -3.65 -31.27 9.04
C PRO A 55 -2.29 -30.58 8.89
N TYR A 56 -2.26 -29.52 8.09
CA TYR A 56 -1.07 -28.68 7.94
C TYR A 56 -1.45 -27.20 7.94
N VAL A 57 -0.50 -26.35 8.30
CA VAL A 57 -0.71 -24.90 8.29
C VAL A 57 -0.18 -24.34 6.99
N GLN A 58 -1.06 -23.76 6.18
CA GLN A 58 -0.63 -23.00 5.01
C GLN A 58 -0.11 -21.64 5.47
N LEU A 59 1.12 -21.34 5.08
CA LEU A 59 1.81 -20.12 5.42
C LEU A 59 1.87 -19.18 4.21
N SER A 60 2.14 -17.91 4.48
CA SER A 60 2.35 -16.90 3.45
C SER A 60 3.35 -15.85 3.90
N ARG A 61 4.15 -15.37 2.95
CA ARG A 61 4.96 -14.15 3.06
C ARG A 61 4.51 -13.10 2.04
N THR A 62 3.58 -13.43 1.14
CA THR A 62 2.99 -12.52 0.14
C THR A 62 1.70 -11.85 0.60
N ASN A 63 1.01 -12.42 1.60
CA ASN A 63 -0.24 -11.86 2.12
C ASN A 63 -0.03 -10.44 2.74
N PRO A 64 -0.93 -9.46 2.52
CA PRO A 64 -0.87 -8.15 3.16
C PRO A 64 -0.87 -8.20 4.70
N GLY A 65 -1.54 -9.19 5.30
CA GLY A 65 -1.54 -9.44 6.73
C GLY A 65 -0.15 -9.75 7.29
N PHE A 66 0.78 -10.22 6.46
CA PHE A 66 2.17 -10.36 6.88
C PHE A 66 2.81 -9.00 7.19
N VAL A 67 2.62 -8.01 6.32
CA VAL A 67 3.12 -6.64 6.54
C VAL A 67 2.48 -6.02 7.77
N LYS A 68 1.15 -6.17 7.92
CA LYS A 68 0.44 -5.71 9.12
C LYS A 68 1.09 -6.25 10.40
N LYS A 69 1.34 -7.56 10.46
CA LYS A 69 1.95 -8.21 11.63
C LYS A 69 3.40 -7.80 11.86
N LEU A 70 4.16 -7.51 10.80
CA LEU A 70 5.52 -6.97 10.95
C LEU A 70 5.49 -5.56 11.58
N PHE A 71 4.57 -4.70 11.15
CA PHE A 71 4.38 -3.38 11.75
C PHE A 71 3.90 -3.46 13.20
N GLU A 72 2.96 -4.36 13.53
CA GLU A 72 2.52 -4.59 14.91
C GLU A 72 3.67 -5.02 15.85
N ILE A 73 4.69 -5.70 15.33
CA ILE A 73 5.88 -6.11 16.10
C ILE A 73 6.89 -4.97 16.22
N GLU A 74 7.08 -4.19 15.14
CA GLU A 74 8.13 -3.17 15.04
C GLU A 74 7.72 -1.82 15.66
N VAL A 75 6.41 -1.50 15.68
CA VAL A 75 5.87 -0.20 16.07
C VAL A 75 4.99 -0.34 17.33
N PRO A 76 5.49 0.04 18.51
CA PRO A 76 4.75 -0.05 19.78
C PRO A 76 3.40 0.67 19.74
N GLU A 77 3.32 1.81 19.06
CA GLU A 77 2.11 2.63 18.97
C GLU A 77 0.98 1.90 18.21
N ILE A 78 1.33 1.00 17.29
CA ILE A 78 0.35 0.11 16.61
C ILE A 78 -0.09 -1.01 17.55
N GLN A 79 0.83 -1.53 18.37
CA GLN A 79 0.54 -2.58 19.34
C GLN A 79 -0.41 -2.10 20.45
N THR A 80 -0.25 -0.87 20.92
CA THR A 80 -1.13 -0.25 21.94
C THR A 80 -2.43 0.27 21.36
N GLY A 81 -2.54 0.39 20.03
CA GLY A 81 -3.72 0.93 19.34
C GLY A 81 -3.78 2.45 19.26
N GLU A 82 -2.70 3.15 19.62
CA GLU A 82 -2.59 4.61 19.44
C GLU A 82 -2.48 4.99 17.96
N VAL A 83 -1.87 4.12 17.14
CA VAL A 83 -1.85 4.21 15.69
C VAL A 83 -2.62 3.02 15.11
N GLU A 84 -3.58 3.31 14.25
CA GLU A 84 -4.37 2.30 13.55
C GLU A 84 -3.93 2.19 12.09
N ILE A 85 -3.67 0.96 11.64
CA ILE A 85 -3.50 0.68 10.21
C ILE A 85 -4.90 0.55 9.57
N LYS A 86 -5.29 1.57 8.80
CA LYS A 86 -6.62 1.64 8.15
C LYS A 86 -6.71 0.77 6.91
N SER A 87 -5.65 0.70 6.10
CA SER A 87 -5.63 -0.07 4.86
C SER A 87 -4.22 -0.44 4.45
N ILE A 88 -4.05 -1.61 3.83
CA ILE A 88 -2.79 -2.07 3.23
C ILE A 88 -3.10 -2.64 1.84
N VAL A 89 -2.37 -2.16 0.85
CA VAL A 89 -2.36 -2.74 -0.50
C VAL A 89 -0.93 -3.09 -0.88
N ARG A 90 -0.77 -4.28 -1.46
CA ARG A 90 0.55 -4.89 -1.60
C ARG A 90 0.72 -5.60 -2.93
N GLU A 91 1.82 -5.30 -3.60
CA GLU A 91 2.43 -6.10 -4.66
C GLU A 91 3.71 -6.69 -4.10
N ALA A 92 3.62 -7.94 -3.58
CA ALA A 92 4.66 -8.57 -2.76
C ALA A 92 6.03 -8.65 -3.47
N GLY A 93 7.08 -8.27 -2.77
CA GLY A 93 8.45 -8.16 -3.27
C GLY A 93 8.74 -6.90 -4.08
N TYR A 94 7.73 -6.07 -4.36
CA TYR A 94 7.88 -4.86 -5.14
C TYR A 94 7.52 -3.61 -4.34
N ARG A 95 6.23 -3.45 -4.01
CA ARG A 95 5.73 -2.24 -3.35
C ARG A 95 4.49 -2.49 -2.51
N THR A 96 4.44 -1.89 -1.34
CA THR A 96 3.26 -1.80 -0.47
C THR A 96 2.93 -0.34 -0.21
N LYS A 97 1.64 0.01 -0.25
CA LYS A 97 1.13 1.24 0.35
C LYS A 97 0.32 0.90 1.59
N MET A 98 0.53 1.66 2.65
CA MET A 98 -0.15 1.50 3.93
C MET A 98 -0.68 2.85 4.41
N ALA A 99 -1.97 2.89 4.72
CA ALA A 99 -2.63 4.06 5.28
C ALA A 99 -2.75 3.90 6.80
N VAL A 100 -2.29 4.91 7.55
CA VAL A 100 -2.32 4.93 9.01
C VAL A 100 -3.04 6.16 9.53
N ALA A 101 -3.70 6.02 10.68
CA ALA A 101 -4.37 7.11 11.36
C ALA A 101 -4.09 7.06 12.86
N THR A 102 -4.32 8.17 13.55
CA THR A 102 -4.38 8.23 15.00
C THR A 102 -5.49 9.16 15.42
N SER A 103 -6.13 8.87 16.55
CA SER A 103 -7.09 9.79 17.19
C SER A 103 -6.40 10.80 18.09
N ASN A 104 -5.10 10.64 18.37
CA ASN A 104 -4.33 11.55 19.20
C ASN A 104 -3.68 12.64 18.33
N PRO A 105 -4.11 13.91 18.42
CA PRO A 105 -3.57 14.99 17.60
C PRO A 105 -2.12 15.36 17.95
N SER A 106 -1.60 14.90 19.10
CA SER A 106 -0.21 15.12 19.50
C SER A 106 0.75 14.07 18.94
N LEU A 107 0.23 13.05 18.23
CA LEU A 107 1.00 11.93 17.72
C LEU A 107 1.13 12.01 16.20
N ASP A 108 2.36 11.94 15.68
CA ASP A 108 2.59 11.72 14.26
C ASP A 108 2.57 10.22 13.94
N CYS A 109 1.44 9.74 13.39
CA CYS A 109 1.27 8.32 13.05
C CYS A 109 2.22 7.85 11.94
N VAL A 110 2.59 8.71 10.98
CA VAL A 110 3.53 8.34 9.91
C VAL A 110 4.94 8.29 10.49
N GLY A 111 5.34 9.31 11.26
CA GLY A 111 6.62 9.36 11.96
C GLY A 111 6.83 8.18 12.90
N ALA A 112 5.79 7.77 13.65
CA ALA A 112 5.83 6.58 14.50
C ALA A 112 6.13 5.30 13.70
N CYS A 113 5.53 5.13 12.52
CA CYS A 113 5.76 3.96 11.69
C CYS A 113 7.14 3.98 10.98
N VAL A 114 7.61 5.16 10.58
CA VAL A 114 8.89 5.34 9.89
C VAL A 114 10.06 5.18 10.87
N GLY A 115 9.94 5.75 12.07
CA GLY A 115 11.00 5.81 13.08
C GLY A 115 12.14 6.77 12.71
N ASN A 116 13.08 6.96 13.62
CA ASN A 116 14.21 7.86 13.41
C ASN A 116 15.00 7.48 12.14
N LYS A 117 15.12 8.41 11.18
CA LYS A 117 15.77 8.18 9.87
C LYS A 117 15.26 6.93 9.13
N GLY A 118 14.00 6.56 9.32
CA GLY A 118 13.40 5.39 8.66
C GLY A 118 13.81 4.04 9.26
N MET A 119 14.42 4.00 10.45
CA MET A 119 14.96 2.77 11.03
C MET A 119 13.92 1.64 11.11
N ARG A 120 12.69 1.93 11.58
CA ARG A 120 11.63 0.92 11.77
C ARG A 120 11.13 0.41 10.42
N VAL A 121 10.76 1.30 9.50
CA VAL A 121 10.29 0.90 8.16
C VAL A 121 11.38 0.15 7.38
N ASN A 122 12.64 0.55 7.50
CA ASN A 122 13.76 -0.12 6.83
C ASN A 122 14.01 -1.54 7.36
N ALA A 123 13.80 -1.79 8.65
CA ALA A 123 13.87 -3.14 9.21
C ALA A 123 12.83 -4.07 8.55
N ILE A 124 11.61 -3.56 8.33
CA ILE A 124 10.53 -4.28 7.65
C ILE A 124 10.84 -4.46 6.17
N VAL A 125 11.32 -3.42 5.47
CA VAL A 125 11.76 -3.50 4.05
C VAL A 125 12.80 -4.60 3.86
N ASN A 126 13.76 -4.70 4.79
CA ASN A 126 14.79 -5.75 4.76
C ASN A 126 14.18 -7.15 4.99
N GLU A 127 13.25 -7.30 5.93
CA GLU A 127 12.51 -8.56 6.15
C GLU A 127 11.68 -8.97 4.92
N LEU A 128 11.23 -8.01 4.11
CA LEU A 128 10.46 -8.23 2.88
C LEU A 128 11.32 -8.33 1.62
N ASN A 129 12.63 -8.57 1.76
CA ASN A 129 13.57 -8.72 0.64
C ASN A 129 13.64 -7.48 -0.27
N GLY A 130 13.59 -6.28 0.31
CA GLY A 130 13.75 -5.01 -0.41
C GLY A 130 12.47 -4.40 -0.98
N GLU A 131 11.30 -4.99 -0.69
CA GLU A 131 9.99 -4.44 -1.03
C GLU A 131 9.85 -2.98 -0.52
N LYS A 132 9.51 -2.03 -1.41
CA LYS A 132 9.34 -0.63 -1.03
C LYS A 132 8.03 -0.42 -0.28
N ILE A 133 8.03 0.39 0.78
CA ILE A 133 6.84 0.66 1.58
C ILE A 133 6.60 2.16 1.62
N ASP A 134 5.43 2.59 1.14
CA ASP A 134 4.94 3.96 1.34
C ASP A 134 3.94 3.95 2.48
N ILE A 135 4.18 4.78 3.49
CA ILE A 135 3.28 4.97 4.63
C ILE A 135 2.68 6.36 4.48
N VAL A 136 1.35 6.44 4.46
CA VAL A 136 0.62 7.69 4.21
C VAL A 136 -0.41 7.92 5.32
N PRO A 137 -0.70 9.19 5.67
CA PRO A 137 -1.80 9.48 6.57
C PRO A 137 -3.11 9.13 5.87
N TRP A 138 -4.02 8.51 6.62
CA TRP A 138 -5.40 8.31 6.20
C TRP A 138 -6.22 9.56 6.54
N SER A 139 -7.17 9.92 5.68
CA SER A 139 -8.13 10.99 5.92
C SER A 139 -9.53 10.52 5.56
N ASP A 140 -10.53 10.99 6.30
CA ASP A 140 -11.95 10.86 5.96
C ASP A 140 -12.31 11.69 4.71
N ASN A 141 -11.55 12.78 4.46
CA ASN A 141 -11.70 13.57 3.25
C ASN A 141 -11.07 12.83 2.05
N PRO A 142 -11.85 12.41 1.04
CA PRO A 142 -11.34 11.64 -0.08
C PRO A 142 -10.25 12.36 -0.86
N ALA A 143 -10.38 13.68 -1.05
CA ALA A 143 -9.40 14.47 -1.81
C ALA A 143 -8.02 14.46 -1.12
N GLU A 144 -7.99 14.69 0.19
CA GLU A 144 -6.77 14.64 1.00
C GLU A 144 -6.17 13.23 1.03
N PHE A 145 -7.01 12.20 1.16
CA PHE A 145 -6.53 10.83 1.22
C PHE A 145 -5.96 10.36 -0.12
N ILE A 146 -6.60 10.73 -1.25
CA ILE A 146 -6.09 10.48 -2.60
C ILE A 146 -4.77 11.21 -2.84
N ALA A 147 -4.69 12.49 -2.46
CA ALA A 147 -3.44 13.26 -2.56
C ALA A 147 -2.29 12.57 -1.79
N SER A 148 -2.58 12.14 -0.56
CA SER A 148 -1.62 11.42 0.28
C SER A 148 -1.23 10.06 -0.32
N ALA A 149 -2.19 9.31 -0.86
CA ALA A 149 -1.96 7.98 -1.44
C ALA A 149 -1.06 7.99 -2.69
N LEU A 150 -1.03 9.10 -3.43
CA LEU A 150 -0.15 9.29 -4.59
C LEU A 150 1.32 9.57 -4.23
N SER A 151 1.63 9.74 -2.94
CA SER A 151 3.01 9.81 -2.42
C SER A 151 3.88 8.70 -3.02
N PRO A 152 5.11 9.01 -3.49
CA PRO A 152 5.90 10.21 -3.22
C PRO A 152 5.65 11.40 -4.15
N ALA A 153 4.72 11.30 -5.10
CA ALA A 153 4.43 12.43 -5.98
C ALA A 153 3.66 13.52 -5.24
N THR A 154 4.07 14.78 -5.40
CA THR A 154 3.34 15.94 -4.89
C THR A 154 2.11 16.17 -5.76
N VAL A 155 0.96 16.33 -5.13
CA VAL A 155 -0.33 16.62 -5.77
C VAL A 155 -0.68 18.06 -5.49
N LEU A 156 -1.07 18.80 -6.53
CA LEU A 156 -1.45 20.21 -6.43
C LEU A 156 -2.93 20.36 -6.07
N HIS A 157 -3.77 19.52 -6.66
CA HIS A 157 -5.20 19.56 -6.46
C HIS A 157 -5.82 18.18 -6.73
N VAL A 158 -6.90 17.86 -6.02
CA VAL A 158 -7.71 16.66 -6.28
C VAL A 158 -9.16 17.09 -6.33
N SER A 159 -9.82 16.80 -7.44
CA SER A 159 -11.27 16.90 -7.55
C SER A 159 -11.89 15.50 -7.53
N THR A 160 -13.04 15.36 -6.88
CA THR A 160 -13.67 14.07 -6.59
C THR A 160 -15.15 14.09 -6.92
N ASN A 161 -15.61 13.09 -7.67
CA ASN A 161 -17.02 12.80 -7.85
C ASN A 161 -17.43 11.68 -6.87
N LEU A 162 -18.19 12.07 -5.84
CA LEU A 162 -18.62 11.17 -4.76
C LEU A 162 -19.60 10.09 -5.22
N LEU A 163 -20.42 10.35 -6.24
CA LEU A 163 -21.41 9.41 -6.76
C LEU A 163 -20.74 8.25 -7.48
N GLU A 164 -19.76 8.55 -8.33
CA GLU A 164 -19.08 7.55 -9.15
C GLU A 164 -17.81 6.98 -8.52
N LYS A 165 -17.34 7.57 -7.42
CA LYS A 165 -16.03 7.30 -6.80
C LYS A 165 -14.88 7.45 -7.80
N THR A 166 -14.95 8.50 -8.61
CA THR A 166 -13.94 8.91 -9.57
C THR A 166 -13.26 10.19 -9.09
N SER A 167 -12.00 10.38 -9.48
CA SER A 167 -11.21 11.53 -9.08
C SER A 167 -10.20 11.92 -10.16
N LEU A 168 -9.91 13.21 -10.24
CA LEU A 168 -8.83 13.76 -11.04
C LEU A 168 -7.81 14.41 -10.11
N ALA A 169 -6.61 13.86 -10.09
CA ALA A 169 -5.47 14.41 -9.40
C ALA A 169 -4.60 15.21 -10.37
N VAL A 170 -4.37 16.48 -10.06
CA VAL A 170 -3.47 17.35 -10.81
C VAL A 170 -2.12 17.39 -10.12
N VAL A 171 -1.06 17.10 -10.86
CA VAL A 171 0.32 17.08 -10.36
C VAL A 171 1.19 18.05 -11.16
N PRO A 172 2.33 18.50 -10.62
CA PRO A 172 3.32 19.22 -11.42
C PRO A 172 3.77 18.38 -12.63
N ASP A 173 4.04 19.03 -13.75
CA ASP A 173 4.45 18.38 -15.00
C ASP A 173 5.67 17.46 -14.82
N ASP A 174 6.65 17.87 -14.01
CA ASP A 174 7.84 17.10 -13.69
C ASP A 174 7.57 15.88 -12.78
N LYS A 175 6.41 15.84 -12.12
CA LYS A 175 5.98 14.75 -11.23
C LYS A 175 4.96 13.80 -11.86
N LEU A 176 4.45 14.07 -13.07
CA LEU A 176 3.47 13.21 -13.73
C LEU A 176 3.94 11.74 -13.83
N SER A 177 5.16 11.53 -14.30
CA SER A 177 5.73 10.18 -14.43
C SER A 177 5.86 9.47 -13.07
N LEU A 178 6.22 10.21 -12.01
CA LEU A 178 6.33 9.68 -10.65
C LEU A 178 4.96 9.30 -10.08
N ALA A 179 3.94 10.14 -10.32
CA ALA A 179 2.58 9.94 -9.86
C ALA A 179 1.94 8.69 -10.49
N ILE A 180 2.15 8.49 -11.79
CA ILE A 180 1.72 7.27 -12.50
C ILE A 180 2.54 6.06 -12.00
N GLY A 181 3.87 6.23 -11.95
CA GLY A 181 4.82 5.20 -11.59
C GLY A 181 5.06 4.18 -12.73
N LYS A 182 6.08 3.34 -12.56
CA LYS A 182 6.44 2.31 -13.56
C LYS A 182 5.24 1.39 -13.84
N ASN A 183 4.82 1.28 -15.10
CA ASN A 183 3.65 0.50 -15.53
C ASN A 183 2.35 0.86 -14.75
N GLY A 184 2.20 2.12 -14.35
CA GLY A 184 1.04 2.59 -13.58
C GLY A 184 0.96 2.04 -12.16
N GLN A 185 2.06 1.49 -11.61
CA GLN A 185 2.02 0.83 -10.30
C GLN A 185 1.61 1.78 -9.17
N ASN A 186 2.09 3.03 -9.18
CA ASN A 186 1.82 3.96 -8.08
C ASN A 186 0.34 4.35 -8.04
N VAL A 187 -0.21 4.80 -9.16
CA VAL A 187 -1.64 5.15 -9.27
C VAL A 187 -2.54 3.94 -9.03
N ARG A 188 -2.17 2.75 -9.52
CA ARG A 188 -2.94 1.51 -9.28
C ARG A 188 -2.99 1.13 -7.80
N LEU A 189 -1.87 1.27 -7.08
CA LEU A 189 -1.85 1.02 -5.64
C LEU A 189 -2.61 2.11 -4.89
N ALA A 190 -2.47 3.38 -5.26
CA ALA A 190 -3.24 4.48 -4.66
C ALA A 190 -4.75 4.26 -4.81
N ALA A 191 -5.21 3.92 -6.02
CA ALA A 191 -6.61 3.63 -6.32
C ALA A 191 -7.17 2.47 -5.48
N LYS A 192 -6.38 1.40 -5.31
CA LYS A 192 -6.77 0.28 -4.44
C LYS A 192 -6.77 0.66 -2.96
N LEU A 193 -5.84 1.51 -2.52
CA LEU A 193 -5.70 1.91 -1.12
C LEU A 193 -6.88 2.77 -0.68
N THR A 194 -7.28 3.71 -1.53
CA THR A 194 -8.38 4.64 -1.27
C THR A 194 -9.74 4.05 -1.62
N ASN A 195 -9.79 3.04 -2.50
CA ASN A 195 -11.01 2.51 -3.12
C ASN A 195 -11.70 3.55 -4.03
N TRP A 196 -10.90 4.27 -4.81
CA TRP A 196 -11.32 5.27 -5.81
C TRP A 196 -10.70 4.98 -7.17
N LYS A 197 -11.39 5.38 -8.24
CA LYS A 197 -10.78 5.53 -9.56
C LYS A 197 -10.02 6.86 -9.59
N ILE A 198 -8.73 6.82 -9.90
CA ILE A 198 -7.86 8.00 -9.87
C ILE A 198 -7.29 8.19 -11.27
N ASP A 199 -7.65 9.30 -11.92
CA ASP A 199 -6.96 9.83 -13.09
C ASP A 199 -5.91 10.85 -12.64
N VAL A 200 -4.79 10.92 -13.37
CA VAL A 200 -3.68 11.81 -13.03
C VAL A 200 -3.29 12.63 -14.25
N LYS A 201 -3.40 13.95 -14.15
CA LYS A 201 -3.03 14.90 -15.20
C LYS A 201 -1.96 15.88 -14.72
N ALA A 202 -1.13 16.34 -15.65
CA ALA A 202 -0.19 17.43 -15.38
C ALA A 202 -0.93 18.78 -15.30
N LYS A 203 -0.38 19.75 -14.56
CA LYS A 203 -0.94 21.12 -14.46
C LYS A 203 -1.16 21.74 -15.85
N SER A 204 -0.23 21.57 -16.78
CA SER A 204 -0.36 22.09 -18.15
C SER A 204 -1.54 21.53 -18.94
N ALA A 205 -2.01 20.32 -18.61
CA ALA A 205 -3.12 19.66 -19.30
C ALA A 205 -4.49 20.13 -18.79
N VAL A 206 -4.53 20.94 -17.72
CA VAL A 206 -5.77 21.49 -17.16
C VAL A 206 -5.64 23.01 -16.91
N PRO A 207 -5.40 23.81 -17.97
CA PRO A 207 -5.06 25.23 -17.84
C PRO A 207 -6.21 26.11 -17.33
N SER A 208 -7.45 25.61 -17.35
CA SER A 208 -8.62 26.28 -16.77
C SER A 208 -8.55 26.37 -15.24
N LEU A 209 -7.73 25.54 -14.57
CA LEU A 209 -7.46 25.73 -13.15
C LEU A 209 -6.47 26.89 -12.93
N ASN A 210 -6.99 28.05 -12.57
CA ASN A 210 -6.20 29.07 -11.89
C ASN A 210 -5.92 28.62 -10.44
N LEU A 211 -4.95 27.71 -10.26
CA LEU A 211 -4.44 27.29 -8.95
C LEU A 211 -3.75 28.42 -8.17
N ASP A 212 -3.53 29.57 -8.81
CA ASP A 212 -2.79 30.71 -8.27
C ASP A 212 -3.73 31.77 -7.62
N THR A 213 -5.06 31.58 -7.70
CA THR A 213 -6.06 32.41 -7.02
C THR A 213 -6.64 31.68 -5.81
N GLU A 214 -6.74 32.37 -4.66
CA GLU A 214 -7.33 31.85 -3.42
C GLU A 214 -8.70 31.17 -3.68
N GLU A 215 -8.91 30.02 -3.05
CA GLU A 215 -10.10 29.16 -3.21
C GLU A 215 -11.39 29.98 -3.07
N THR A 216 -12.14 30.11 -4.16
CA THR A 216 -13.50 30.65 -4.15
C THR A 216 -14.48 29.55 -4.60
N ASP A 217 -15.70 29.59 -4.07
CA ASP A 217 -16.77 28.60 -4.29
C ASP A 217 -17.12 28.35 -5.78
N ASP A 218 -16.66 29.23 -6.69
CA ASP A 218 -16.86 29.08 -8.14
C ASP A 218 -15.83 28.15 -8.82
N SER A 219 -14.65 27.88 -8.21
CA SER A 219 -13.65 26.98 -8.83
C SER A 219 -14.07 25.50 -8.78
N GLN A 220 -14.94 25.13 -7.84
CA GLN A 220 -15.50 23.77 -7.75
C GLN A 220 -16.54 23.50 -8.85
N LYS A 221 -17.25 24.54 -9.33
CA LYS A 221 -18.31 24.40 -10.35
C LYS A 221 -17.74 24.20 -11.76
N GLU A 222 -16.69 24.94 -12.13
CA GLU A 222 -15.99 24.73 -13.42
C GLU A 222 -15.38 23.33 -13.50
N PHE A 223 -15.03 22.74 -12.36
CA PHE A 223 -14.44 21.41 -12.29
C PHE A 223 -15.42 20.28 -12.55
N ASN A 224 -16.62 20.34 -11.96
CA ASN A 224 -17.63 19.30 -12.21
C ASN A 224 -17.97 19.20 -13.70
N HIS A 225 -17.90 20.32 -14.43
CA HIS A 225 -18.11 20.35 -15.88
C HIS A 225 -17.01 19.60 -16.66
N LEU A 226 -15.75 19.63 -16.22
CA LEU A 226 -14.65 18.87 -16.85
C LEU A 226 -14.78 17.35 -16.71
N PHE A 227 -15.55 16.88 -15.73
CA PHE A 227 -15.86 15.46 -15.56
C PHE A 227 -17.09 15.02 -16.37
N ASP A 228 -18.05 15.92 -16.59
CA ASP A 228 -19.30 15.62 -17.31
C ASP A 228 -19.15 15.67 -18.84
N ASP A 229 -18.12 16.34 -19.37
CA ASP A 229 -17.83 16.34 -20.81
C ASP A 229 -17.11 15.03 -21.23
N GLU A 230 -17.88 13.98 -21.51
CA GLU A 230 -17.38 12.73 -22.13
C GLU A 230 -16.67 12.99 -23.48
N ASP A 231 -16.98 14.10 -24.16
CA ASP A 231 -16.43 14.47 -25.47
C ASP A 231 -14.99 15.05 -25.40
N ALA A 232 -14.46 15.39 -24.22
CA ALA A 232 -13.09 15.92 -24.06
C ALA A 232 -12.01 14.82 -23.97
N PHE A 233 -12.41 13.54 -23.94
CA PHE A 233 -11.51 12.39 -23.85
C PHE A 233 -11.23 11.72 -25.21
N GLY A 234 -11.88 12.18 -26.29
CA GLY A 234 -11.67 11.70 -27.64
C GLY A 234 -10.65 12.55 -28.39
N ASP A 235 -9.35 12.29 -28.19
CA ASP A 235 -8.29 12.38 -29.22
C ASP A 235 -6.90 12.51 -28.58
N LEU A 236 -6.42 11.42 -27.98
CA LEU A 236 -4.98 11.20 -27.77
C LEU A 236 -4.66 9.71 -27.96
N ASN A 237 -4.71 9.26 -29.21
CA ASN A 237 -3.98 8.08 -29.69
C ASN A 237 -2.70 8.53 -30.40
#